data_AF-A0AAW2X294-F1
#
_entry.id   AF-A0AAW2X294-F1
#
_cell.length_a   1.000
_cell.length_b   1.000
_cell.length_c   1.000
_cell.angle_alpha   90.00
_cell.angle_beta   90.00
_cell.angle_gamma   90.00
#
_symmetry.space_group_name_H-M   'P 1'
#
loop_
_entity.id
_entity.type
_entity.pdbx_description
1 polymer ?
#
loop_
_entity_poly.entity_id
_entity_poly.type
_entity_poly.pdbx_seq_one_letter_code
_entity_poly.pdbx_strand_id
1 'polypeptide(L)'
;MADHMNGQAIQEEYFDVLTKTGEKTGITKPRRDVHRDGDYHRAVHVWLFVESTQEVLLQRRSDCKDSWPGFWDISSAGHISAGDSSLVSARYCAYICLGCN
;
A
#
# COMPACT_ATOMS: atom_id res chain seq x y z
N MET A 1 -0.71 0.59 -9.62
CA MET A 1 -1.92 1.02 -10.36
C MET A 1 -1.43 1.28 -11.78
N ALA A 2 -1.86 0.53 -12.78
CA ALA A 2 -1.49 0.80 -14.16
C ALA A 2 -2.32 1.96 -14.71
N ASP A 3 -1.65 2.77 -15.52
CA ASP A 3 -2.19 3.88 -16.26
C ASP A 3 -3.36 3.44 -17.14
N HIS A 4 -4.58 3.78 -16.72
CA HIS A 4 -5.72 3.86 -17.61
C HIS A 4 -5.89 5.31 -18.04
N MET A 5 -5.76 5.50 -19.36
CA MET A 5 -6.10 6.71 -20.10
C MET A 5 -7.58 7.07 -19.89
N ASN A 6 -7.85 7.91 -18.90
CA ASN A 6 -9.05 8.72 -18.83
C ASN A 6 -8.67 9.98 -18.06
N GLY A 7 -8.94 11.17 -18.61
CA GLY A 7 -8.46 12.48 -18.16
C GLY A 7 -8.90 12.96 -16.77
N GLN A 8 -8.92 12.10 -15.77
CA GLN A 8 -8.88 12.44 -14.37
C GLN A 8 -7.42 12.66 -13.98
N ALA A 9 -7.10 13.82 -13.40
CA ALA A 9 -5.77 14.06 -12.84
C ALA A 9 -5.45 12.91 -11.87
N ILE A 10 -4.33 12.20 -12.09
CA ILE A 10 -3.84 11.21 -11.14
C ILE A 10 -3.59 11.97 -9.84
N GLN A 11 -4.40 11.70 -8.82
CA GLN A 11 -4.17 12.26 -7.51
C GLN A 11 -2.85 11.66 -7.01
N GLU A 12 -1.80 12.48 -7.02
CA GLU A 12 -0.47 12.08 -6.62
C GLU A 12 -0.48 11.72 -5.13
N GLU A 13 -0.09 10.49 -4.81
CA GLU A 13 0.01 10.00 -3.43
C GLU A 13 1.31 10.51 -2.80
N TYR A 14 1.22 11.02 -1.57
CA TYR A 14 2.36 11.57 -0.81
C TYR A 14 2.67 10.68 0.39
N PHE A 15 3.96 10.54 0.73
CA PHE A 15 4.43 9.80 1.91
C PHE A 15 5.29 10.66 2.82
N ASP A 16 5.16 10.42 4.12
CA ASP A 16 6.09 10.94 5.11
C ASP A 16 7.45 10.23 4.97
N VAL A 17 8.53 11.01 4.82
CA VAL A 17 9.90 10.50 4.82
C VAL A 17 10.34 10.24 6.25
N LEU A 18 10.90 9.06 6.46
CA LEU A 18 11.31 8.57 7.75
C LEU A 18 12.83 8.43 7.83
N THR A 19 13.33 8.40 9.06
CA THR A 19 14.65 7.87 9.34
C THR A 19 14.64 6.35 9.19
N LYS A 20 15.82 5.74 9.11
CA LYS A 20 15.97 4.27 9.11
C LYS A 20 15.36 3.56 10.33
N THR A 21 15.17 4.28 11.44
CA THR A 21 14.53 3.78 12.67
C THR A 21 13.01 4.01 12.69
N GLY A 22 12.45 4.62 11.64
CA GLY A 22 11.02 4.83 11.47
C GLY A 22 10.47 6.13 12.07
N GLU A 23 11.34 7.04 12.52
CA GLU A 23 10.96 8.35 13.05
C GLU A 23 10.66 9.33 11.91
N LYS A 24 9.70 10.25 12.10
CA LYS A 24 9.37 11.25 11.08
C LYS A 24 10.48 12.28 10.94
N THR A 25 10.86 12.60 9.71
CA THR A 25 11.84 13.67 9.42
C THR A 25 11.19 15.05 9.31
N GLY A 26 9.86 15.11 9.22
CA GLY A 26 9.10 16.33 8.91
C GLY A 26 9.01 16.66 7.41
N ILE A 27 9.64 15.84 6.55
CA ILE A 27 9.58 15.96 5.09
C ILE A 27 8.51 15.02 4.56
N THR A 28 7.74 15.50 3.60
CA THR A 28 6.77 14.71 2.82
C THR A 28 7.14 14.82 1.34
N LYS A 29 7.07 13.72 0.61
CA LYS A 29 7.39 13.64 -0.83
C LYS A 29 6.33 12.85 -1.60
N PRO A 30 6.16 13.11 -2.91
CA PRO A 30 5.41 12.22 -3.77
C PRO A 30 5.95 10.79 -3.74
N ARG A 31 5.07 9.78 -3.85
CA ARG A 31 5.42 8.35 -3.93
C ARG A 31 6.56 8.08 -4.90
N ARG A 32 6.48 8.66 -6.10
CA ARG A 32 7.48 8.48 -7.17
C ARG A 32 8.87 8.94 -6.73
N ASP A 33 8.94 10.06 -6.01
CA ASP A 33 10.19 10.65 -5.56
C ASP A 33 10.78 9.84 -4.40
N VAL A 34 9.95 9.39 -3.46
CA VAL A 34 10.36 8.50 -2.36
C VAL A 34 10.98 7.20 -2.90
N HIS A 35 10.34 6.56 -3.88
CA HIS A 35 10.85 5.32 -4.48
C HIS A 35 12.08 5.53 -5.36
N ARG A 36 12.19 6.66 -6.07
CA ARG A 36 13.39 7.02 -6.84
C ARG A 36 14.59 7.27 -5.92
N ASP A 37 14.39 8.03 -4.85
CA ASP A 37 15.46 8.48 -3.96
C ASP A 37 15.85 7.40 -2.92
N GLY A 38 15.04 6.35 -2.77
CA GLY A 38 15.26 5.28 -1.80
C GLY A 38 14.94 5.67 -0.36
N ASP A 39 14.06 6.66 -0.18
CA ASP A 39 13.69 7.18 1.14
C ASP A 39 12.87 6.16 1.94
N TYR A 40 13.17 6.06 3.25
CA TYR A 40 12.36 5.26 4.15
C TYR A 40 10.96 5.87 4.28
N HIS A 41 9.96 5.02 4.17
CA HIS A 41 8.54 5.36 4.30
C HIS A 41 7.80 4.14 4.87
N ARG A 42 6.57 4.34 5.36
CA ARG A 42 5.80 3.24 5.97
C ARG A 42 4.96 2.50 4.93
N ALA A 43 4.86 1.19 5.15
CA ALA A 43 3.91 0.31 4.51
C ALA A 43 3.04 -0.37 5.58
N VAL A 44 1.91 -0.92 5.15
CA VAL A 44 1.02 -1.73 5.97
C VAL A 44 0.77 -3.07 5.30
N HIS A 45 0.88 -4.13 6.08
CA HIS A 45 0.66 -5.51 5.67
C HIS A 45 -0.48 -6.09 6.50
N VAL A 46 -1.55 -6.55 5.86
CA VAL A 46 -2.74 -7.11 6.49
C VAL A 46 -2.79 -8.60 6.18
N TRP A 47 -2.89 -9.39 7.24
CA TRP A 47 -3.01 -10.85 7.18
C TRP A 47 -4.40 -11.24 7.70
N LEU A 48 -5.19 -11.89 6.84
CA LEU A 48 -6.48 -12.44 7.21
C LEU A 48 -6.31 -13.94 7.43
N PHE A 49 -6.59 -14.34 8.66
CA PHE A 49 -6.55 -15.72 9.11
C PHE A 49 -7.96 -16.21 9.41
N VAL A 50 -8.36 -17.32 8.81
CA VAL A 50 -9.67 -17.93 8.98
C VAL A 50 -9.56 -18.99 10.07
N GLU A 51 -10.05 -18.68 11.27
CA GLU A 51 -9.86 -19.55 12.43
C GLU A 51 -10.53 -20.92 12.30
N SER A 52 -11.68 -21.01 11.62
CA SER A 52 -12.39 -22.29 11.44
C SER A 52 -11.65 -23.28 10.53
N THR A 53 -10.88 -22.79 9.56
CA THR A 53 -10.11 -23.64 8.62
C THR A 53 -8.61 -23.64 8.92
N GLN A 54 -8.14 -22.74 9.78
CA GLN A 54 -6.72 -22.49 10.07
C GLN A 54 -5.92 -22.06 8.84
N GLU A 55 -6.56 -21.37 7.90
CA GLU A 55 -5.96 -20.93 6.63
C GLU A 55 -5.69 -19.42 6.60
N VAL A 56 -4.71 -19.03 5.79
CA VAL A 56 -4.41 -17.61 5.51
C VAL A 56 -4.87 -17.27 4.11
N LEU A 57 -5.62 -16.18 3.97
CA LEU A 57 -6.01 -15.67 2.66
C LEU A 57 -4.78 -15.05 1.96
N LEU A 58 -4.45 -15.53 0.77
CA LEU A 58 -3.47 -14.90 -0.12
C LEU A 58 -4.19 -14.24 -1.29
N GLN A 59 -3.68 -13.10 -1.74
CA GLN A 59 -4.19 -12.46 -2.95
C GLN A 59 -3.29 -12.80 -4.14
N ARG A 60 -3.89 -12.97 -5.32
CA ARG A 60 -3.12 -12.91 -6.58
C ARG A 60 -3.16 -11.48 -7.10
N ARG A 61 -2.00 -10.86 -7.26
CA ARG A 61 -1.88 -9.48 -7.72
C ARG A 61 -2.45 -9.34 -9.12
N SER A 62 -3.21 -8.28 -9.34
CA SER A 62 -3.72 -7.93 -10.67
C SER A 62 -2.57 -7.69 -11.65
N ASP A 63 -2.77 -8.06 -12.91
CA ASP A 63 -1.77 -7.87 -13.98
C ASP A 63 -1.47 -6.39 -14.26
N CYS A 64 -2.36 -5.49 -13.82
CA CYS A 64 -2.20 -4.05 -13.92
C CYS A 64 -1.39 -3.44 -12.75
N LYS A 65 -0.71 -4.25 -11.94
CA LYS A 65 0.18 -3.73 -10.89
C LYS A 65 1.54 -3.35 -11.48
N ASP A 66 2.04 -2.21 -11.01
CA ASP A 66 3.36 -1.63 -11.32
C ASP A 66 4.51 -2.54 -10.89
N SER A 67 4.35 -3.22 -9.76
CA SER A 67 5.32 -4.19 -9.25
C SER A 67 4.71 -5.58 -9.14
N TRP A 68 5.43 -6.60 -9.61
CA TRP A 68 5.10 -8.02 -9.48
C TRP A 68 3.66 -8.39 -9.90
N PRO A 69 3.23 -8.04 -11.13
CA PRO A 69 1.90 -8.39 -11.64
C PRO A 69 1.72 -9.92 -11.74
N GLY A 70 0.55 -10.44 -11.35
CA GLY A 70 0.21 -11.87 -11.44
C GLY A 70 0.76 -12.77 -10.33
N PHE A 71 1.63 -12.26 -9.45
CA PHE A 71 2.24 -13.03 -8.36
C PHE A 71 1.31 -13.15 -7.14
N TRP A 72 1.53 -14.17 -6.32
CA TRP A 72 0.89 -14.29 -5.01
C TRP A 72 1.50 -13.31 -4.02
N ASP A 73 0.64 -12.74 -3.18
CA ASP A 73 0.97 -11.74 -2.16
C ASP A 73 0.13 -12.02 -0.91
N ILE A 74 0.47 -11.37 0.20
CA ILE A 74 -0.30 -11.44 1.46
C ILE A 74 -1.73 -10.92 1.25
N SER A 75 -2.64 -11.15 2.20
CA SER A 75 -4.07 -10.85 2.04
C SER A 75 -4.34 -9.44 1.51
N SER A 76 -3.70 -8.42 2.08
CA SER A 76 -3.67 -7.07 1.51
C SER A 76 -2.41 -6.32 1.96
N ALA A 77 -1.84 -5.49 1.09
CA ALA A 77 -0.65 -4.70 1.38
C ALA A 77 -0.75 -3.33 0.69
N GLY A 78 -0.18 -2.31 1.32
CA GLY A 78 -0.17 -0.95 0.78
C GLY A 78 0.79 -0.03 1.50
N HIS A 79 0.76 1.23 1.10
CA HIS A 79 1.59 2.28 1.69
C HIS A 79 0.74 3.08 2.68
N ILE A 80 1.40 3.77 3.62
CA ILE A 80 0.72 4.72 4.50
C ILE A 80 0.92 6.11 3.90
N SER A 81 -0.19 6.76 3.52
CA SER A 81 -0.19 8.15 3.06
C SER A 81 0.39 9.10 4.13
N ALA A 82 0.91 10.23 3.70
CA ALA A 82 1.41 11.27 4.58
C ALA A 82 0.37 11.66 5.64
N GLY A 83 0.78 11.68 6.91
CA GLY A 83 -0.11 12.00 8.03
C GLY A 83 -1.06 10.88 8.49
N ASP A 84 -1.26 9.82 7.72
CA ASP A 84 -2.17 8.73 8.09
C ASP A 84 -1.59 7.82 9.19
N SER A 85 -2.51 7.14 9.88
CA SER A 85 -2.17 6.06 10.82
C SER A 85 -2.20 4.70 10.13
N SER A 86 -1.41 3.76 10.64
CA SER A 86 -1.41 2.37 10.16
C SER A 86 -2.78 1.71 10.23
N LEU A 87 -3.59 2.04 11.24
CA LEU A 87 -4.93 1.49 11.40
C LEU A 87 -5.89 1.96 10.28
N VAL A 88 -5.84 3.25 9.94
CA VAL A 88 -6.67 3.81 8.86
C VAL A 88 -6.24 3.21 7.52
N SER A 89 -4.94 3.17 7.23
CA SER A 89 -4.43 2.58 5.98
C SER A 89 -4.74 1.08 5.90
N ALA A 90 -4.62 0.31 6.99
CA ALA A 90 -4.96 -1.11 7.01
C ALA A 90 -6.42 -1.36 6.62
N ARG A 91 -7.35 -0.57 7.18
CA ARG A 91 -8.79 -0.68 6.87
C ARG A 91 -9.06 -0.34 5.42
N TYR A 92 -8.48 0.74 4.92
CA TYR A 92 -8.64 1.15 3.53
C TYR A 92 -8.07 0.10 2.55
N CYS A 93 -6.89 -0.43 2.82
CA CYS A 93 -6.28 -1.50 2.03
C CYS A 93 -7.12 -2.79 2.03
N ALA A 94 -7.71 -3.17 3.16
CA ALA A 94 -8.60 -4.32 3.22
C ALA A 94 -9.86 -4.08 2.37
N TYR A 95 -10.48 -2.89 2.48
CA TYR A 95 -11.67 -2.52 1.71
C TYR A 95 -11.44 -2.54 0.20
N ILE A 96 -10.40 -1.83 -0.27
CA ILE A 96 -10.10 -1.69 -1.71
C ILE A 96 -9.66 -3.01 -2.34
N CYS A 97 -8.82 -3.80 -1.66
CA CYS A 97 -8.24 -5.00 -2.27
C CYS A 97 -9.15 -6.22 -2.20
N LEU A 98 -10.01 -6.31 -1.17
CA LEU A 98 -10.80 -7.52 -0.91
C LEU A 98 -12.31 -7.29 -1.07
N GLY A 99 -12.76 -6.04 -1.27
CA GLY A 99 -14.18 -5.71 -1.43
C GLY A 99 -15.03 -6.01 -0.20
N CYS A 100 -14.43 -6.09 0.98
CA CYS A 100 -15.14 -6.39 2.23
C CYS A 100 -16.00 -5.18 2.65
N ASN A 101 -17.33 -5.29 2.52
CA ASN A 101 -18.31 -4.43 3.20
C ASN A 101 -18.67 -4.99 4.58
#